data_AF-A0A7C6UCQ7-F1
#
_entry.id   AF-A0A7C6UCQ7-F1
#
_cell.length_a   1.000
_cell.length_b   1.000
_cell.length_c   1.000
_cell.angle_alpha   90.00
_cell.angle_beta   90.00
_cell.angle_gamma   90.00
#
_symmetry.space_group_name_H-M   'P 1'
#
loop_
_entity.id
_entity.type
_entity.pdbx_description
1 polymer ?
#
loop_
_entity_poly.entity_id
_entity_poly.type
_entity_poly.pdbx_seq_one_letter_code
_entity_poly.pdbx_strand_id
1 'polypeptide(L)'
;MRINHNLSALNAYRNLVGTDNALNKNLERLSSGLRINRAADDAAGLAISEKMRGQIRGLDQAIRNAQDGISLIQTAEGALTESHNILQRMRELAVQAANDTLAGEDRDAIKEEVTELIAELDRIAETTEFNTKKLLDGSLKQVDDDPGLVFQIGANATQNMGLSIDSMKAADLGVDSIDLSDQAEADDAITTIDGAIGTVSSERAKLGAYQNRLEHTIANLGVASENLTAAESRIRDVDMAEEMMAFTKNQILMQAGTAMLAQANIKPQSVLQLLA
;
A
#
# COMPACT_ATOMS: atom_id res chain seq x y z
N MET A 1 66.30 -12.29 -32.84
CA MET A 1 65.18 -12.92 -32.07
C MET A 1 65.63 -13.11 -30.63
N ARG A 2 64.78 -12.79 -29.64
CA ARG A 2 65.07 -13.03 -28.21
C ARG A 2 64.39 -14.34 -27.79
N ILE A 3 65.16 -15.31 -27.30
CA ILE A 3 64.67 -16.69 -27.01
C ILE A 3 64.11 -16.80 -25.59
N ASN A 4 64.70 -16.09 -24.63
CA ASN A 4 64.32 -16.24 -23.22
C ASN A 4 63.00 -15.55 -22.84
N HIS A 5 62.48 -14.64 -23.68
CA HIS A 5 61.29 -13.85 -23.37
C HIS A 5 60.33 -13.85 -24.56
N ASN A 6 59.27 -14.66 -24.48
CA ASN A 6 58.26 -14.77 -25.52
C ASN A 6 57.18 -13.70 -25.35
N LEU A 7 57.44 -12.52 -25.92
CA LEU A 7 56.51 -11.39 -25.85
C LEU A 7 55.16 -11.68 -26.53
N SER A 8 55.14 -12.53 -27.56
CA SER A 8 53.91 -12.93 -28.25
C SER A 8 53.02 -13.81 -27.38
N ALA A 9 53.59 -14.76 -26.64
CA ALA A 9 52.86 -15.57 -25.67
C ALA A 9 52.36 -14.73 -24.49
N LEU A 10 53.16 -13.79 -23.98
CA LEU A 10 52.75 -12.87 -22.90
C LEU A 10 51.61 -11.92 -23.32
N ASN A 11 51.58 -11.51 -24.59
CA ASN A 11 50.46 -10.71 -25.12
C ASN A 11 49.21 -11.59 -25.30
N ALA A 12 49.34 -12.79 -25.87
CA ALA A 12 48.24 -13.74 -25.99
C ALA A 12 47.63 -14.11 -24.63
N TYR A 13 48.46 -14.36 -23.61
CA TYR A 13 48.02 -14.64 -22.25
C TYR A 13 47.29 -13.46 -21.60
N ARG A 14 47.80 -12.22 -21.74
CA ARG A 14 47.11 -11.03 -21.22
C ARG A 14 45.72 -10.84 -21.84
N ASN A 15 45.59 -11.04 -23.15
CA ASN A 15 44.29 -10.97 -23.82
C ASN A 15 43.37 -12.11 -23.37
N LEU A 16 43.89 -13.32 -23.20
CA LEU A 16 43.13 -14.48 -22.71
C LEU A 16 42.56 -14.24 -21.30
N VAL A 17 43.37 -13.72 -20.37
CA VAL A 17 42.90 -13.36 -19.01
C VAL A 17 41.86 -12.24 -19.05
N GLY A 18 42.02 -11.26 -19.96
CA GLY A 18 41.00 -10.23 -20.19
C GLY A 18 39.66 -10.81 -20.65
N THR A 19 39.69 -11.76 -21.60
CA THR A 19 38.49 -12.44 -22.11
C THR A 19 37.84 -13.37 -21.09
N ASP A 20 38.62 -14.06 -20.26
CA ASP A 20 38.12 -14.93 -19.20
C ASP A 20 37.36 -14.13 -18.12
N ASN A 21 37.92 -13.00 -17.70
CA ASN A 21 37.25 -12.08 -16.79
C ASN A 21 35.93 -11.53 -17.36
N ALA A 22 35.90 -11.21 -18.67
CA ALA A 22 34.68 -10.76 -19.34
C ALA A 22 33.63 -11.87 -19.43
N LEU A 23 34.04 -13.11 -19.72
CA LEU A 23 33.14 -14.26 -19.77
C LEU A 23 32.51 -14.54 -18.40
N ASN A 24 33.30 -14.48 -17.32
CA ASN A 24 32.80 -14.65 -15.96
C ASN A 24 31.77 -13.57 -15.57
N LYS A 25 31.99 -12.31 -15.98
CA LYS A 25 31.02 -11.22 -15.77
C LYS A 25 29.72 -11.45 -16.55
N ASN A 26 29.81 -11.90 -17.80
CA ASN A 26 28.62 -12.20 -18.59
C ASN A 26 27.82 -13.34 -17.98
N LEU A 27 28.51 -14.36 -17.45
CA LEU A 27 27.87 -15.47 -16.75
C LEU A 27 27.17 -15.00 -15.46
N GLU A 28 27.80 -14.10 -14.70
CA GLU A 28 27.18 -13.46 -13.52
C GLU A 28 25.91 -12.67 -13.89
N ARG A 29 25.93 -11.90 -14.98
CA ARG A 29 24.77 -11.14 -15.47
C ARG A 29 23.65 -12.03 -16.00
N LEU A 30 23.98 -13.05 -16.80
CA LEU A 30 23.00 -14.02 -17.31
C LEU A 30 22.36 -14.86 -16.20
N SER A 31 23.14 -15.23 -15.18
CA SER A 31 22.63 -16.02 -14.05
C SER A 31 21.75 -15.20 -13.10
N SER A 32 22.03 -13.91 -12.94
CA SER A 32 21.27 -13.00 -12.06
C SER A 32 20.09 -12.35 -12.77
N GLY A 33 20.12 -12.23 -14.10
CA GLY A 33 19.19 -11.42 -14.88
C GLY A 33 19.40 -9.91 -14.71
N LEU A 34 20.45 -9.49 -13.98
CA LEU A 34 20.72 -8.10 -13.66
C LEU A 34 22.01 -7.65 -14.34
N ARG A 35 21.96 -6.45 -14.93
CA ARG A 35 23.12 -5.74 -15.49
C ARG A 35 24.06 -5.24 -14.40
N ILE A 36 23.50 -4.80 -13.27
CA ILE A 36 24.23 -4.22 -12.13
C ILE A 36 24.12 -5.17 -10.93
N ASN A 37 25.17 -5.97 -10.69
CA ASN A 37 25.23 -6.90 -9.56
C ASN A 37 26.08 -6.37 -8.41
N ARG A 38 27.13 -5.61 -8.73
CA ARG A 38 28.05 -5.03 -7.75
C ARG A 38 28.10 -3.51 -7.89
N ALA A 39 28.45 -2.82 -6.82
CA ALA A 39 28.70 -1.37 -6.86
C ALA A 39 29.81 -0.97 -7.84
N ALA A 40 30.70 -1.92 -8.20
CA ALA A 40 31.75 -1.72 -9.18
C ALA A 40 31.26 -1.72 -10.64
N ASP A 41 30.06 -2.24 -10.92
CA ASP A 41 29.51 -2.26 -12.29
C ASP A 41 28.91 -0.90 -12.67
N ASP A 42 28.14 -0.30 -11.74
CA ASP A 42 27.64 1.07 -11.83
C ASP A 42 27.20 1.57 -10.44
N ALA A 43 28.02 2.41 -9.83
CA ALA A 43 27.74 2.95 -8.49
C ALA A 43 26.53 3.89 -8.49
N ALA A 44 26.32 4.67 -9.55
CA ALA A 44 25.21 5.61 -9.64
C ALA A 44 23.89 4.89 -9.91
N GLY A 45 23.89 3.93 -10.86
CA GLY A 45 22.74 3.08 -11.16
C GLY A 45 22.31 2.21 -9.97
N LEU A 46 23.26 1.68 -9.19
CA LEU A 46 22.95 0.96 -7.96
C LEU A 46 22.28 1.87 -6.92
N ALA A 47 22.81 3.09 -6.70
CA ALA A 47 22.21 4.01 -5.73
C ALA A 47 20.80 4.47 -6.12
N ILE A 48 20.54 4.68 -7.42
CA ILE A 48 19.22 5.05 -7.93
C ILE A 48 18.25 3.87 -7.80
N SER A 49 18.65 2.66 -8.21
CA SER A 49 17.80 1.47 -8.11
C SER A 49 17.44 1.13 -6.66
N GLU A 50 18.35 1.26 -5.70
CA GLU A 50 18.02 1.03 -4.28
C GLU A 50 17.03 2.08 -3.73
N LYS A 51 17.11 3.35 -4.18
CA LYS A 51 16.09 4.35 -3.85
C LYS A 51 14.73 4.00 -4.46
N MET A 52 14.71 3.59 -5.73
CA MET A 52 13.47 3.17 -6.41
C MET A 52 12.85 1.96 -5.74
N ARG A 53 13.64 0.95 -5.34
CA ARG A 53 13.15 -0.23 -4.59
C ARG A 53 12.60 0.15 -3.23
N GLY A 54 13.24 1.08 -2.53
CA GLY A 54 12.72 1.64 -1.27
C GLY A 54 11.36 2.30 -1.47
N GLN A 55 11.23 3.10 -2.54
CA GLN A 55 9.96 3.74 -2.90
C GLN A 55 8.88 2.73 -3.29
N ILE A 56 9.19 1.75 -4.14
CA ILE A 56 8.24 0.69 -4.56
C ILE A 56 7.71 -0.05 -3.33
N ARG A 57 8.58 -0.52 -2.43
CA ARG A 57 8.16 -1.19 -1.19
C ARG A 57 7.32 -0.29 -0.29
N GLY A 58 7.67 1.00 -0.22
CA GLY A 58 6.90 2.00 0.52
C GLY A 58 5.51 2.22 -0.07
N LEU A 59 5.40 2.33 -1.40
CA LEU A 59 4.13 2.46 -2.12
C LEU A 59 3.25 1.21 -1.96
N ASP A 60 3.84 0.02 -2.07
CA ASP A 60 3.10 -1.24 -1.90
C ASP A 60 2.57 -1.39 -0.46
N GLN A 61 3.34 -0.96 0.54
CA GLN A 61 2.86 -0.90 1.92
C GLN A 61 1.77 0.16 2.10
N ALA A 62 1.92 1.33 1.46
CA ALA A 62 0.90 2.37 1.50
C ALA A 62 -0.42 1.92 0.88
N ILE A 63 -0.39 1.12 -0.20
CA ILE A 63 -1.57 0.50 -0.79
C ILE A 63 -2.26 -0.43 0.22
N ARG A 64 -1.49 -1.28 0.93
CA ARG A 64 -2.05 -2.14 1.98
C ARG A 64 -2.66 -1.34 3.12
N ASN A 65 -1.98 -0.30 3.60
CA ASN A 65 -2.51 0.58 4.65
C ASN A 65 -3.81 1.28 4.19
N ALA A 66 -3.90 1.69 2.92
CA ALA A 66 -5.11 2.29 2.37
C ALA A 66 -6.26 1.28 2.27
N GLN A 67 -5.97 0.02 1.93
CA GLN A 67 -6.95 -1.08 1.95
C GLN A 67 -7.46 -1.36 3.36
N ASP A 68 -6.56 -1.39 4.36
CA ASP A 68 -6.95 -1.54 5.76
C ASP A 68 -7.85 -0.37 6.22
N GLY A 69 -7.56 0.85 5.74
CA GLY A 69 -8.41 2.02 5.95
C GLY A 69 -9.80 1.88 5.34
N ILE A 70 -9.91 1.32 4.13
CA ILE A 70 -11.21 1.02 3.50
C ILE A 70 -11.98 -0.02 4.34
N SER A 71 -11.32 -1.09 4.81
CA SER A 71 -11.97 -2.10 5.65
C SER A 71 -12.46 -1.53 6.99
N LEU A 72 -11.70 -0.62 7.59
CA LEU A 72 -12.13 0.11 8.79
C LEU A 72 -13.37 0.97 8.49
N ILE A 73 -13.35 1.74 7.40
CA ILE A 73 -14.48 2.57 6.99
C ILE A 73 -15.73 1.73 6.73
N GLN A 74 -15.61 0.60 6.05
CA GLN A 74 -16.73 -0.32 5.79
C GLN A 74 -17.31 -0.90 7.08
N THR A 75 -16.45 -1.19 8.07
CA THR A 75 -16.90 -1.66 9.40
C THR A 75 -17.71 -0.57 10.11
N ALA A 76 -17.24 0.69 10.07
CA ALA A 76 -17.97 1.83 10.62
C ALA A 76 -19.28 2.09 9.85
N GLU A 77 -19.29 2.04 8.52
CA GLU A 77 -20.49 2.27 7.71
C GLU A 77 -21.57 1.21 7.94
N GLY A 78 -21.18 -0.05 8.14
CA GLY A 78 -22.10 -1.13 8.50
C GLY A 78 -22.81 -0.84 9.83
N ALA A 79 -22.07 -0.43 10.84
CA ALA A 79 -22.63 -0.04 12.13
C ALA A 79 -23.54 1.20 12.03
N LEU A 80 -23.13 2.24 11.28
CA LEU A 80 -23.94 3.43 11.04
C LEU A 80 -25.23 3.13 10.27
N THR A 81 -25.24 2.09 9.43
CA THR A 81 -26.45 1.65 8.72
C THR A 81 -27.47 1.07 9.70
N GLU A 82 -27.03 0.27 10.67
CA GLU A 82 -27.91 -0.21 11.74
C GLU A 82 -28.38 0.92 12.66
N SER A 83 -27.50 1.85 13.05
CA SER A 83 -27.91 3.05 13.80
C SER A 83 -28.96 3.88 13.04
N HIS A 84 -28.83 4.01 11.71
CA HIS A 84 -29.82 4.69 10.88
C HIS A 84 -31.18 3.96 10.87
N ASN A 85 -31.18 2.63 10.76
CA ASN A 85 -32.42 1.84 10.81
C ASN A 85 -33.12 1.96 12.18
N ILE A 86 -32.35 1.95 13.27
CA ILE A 86 -32.86 2.15 14.62
C ILE A 86 -33.48 3.54 14.77
N LEU A 87 -32.80 4.59 14.31
CA LEU A 87 -33.34 5.96 14.39
C LEU A 87 -34.60 6.14 13.54
N GLN A 88 -34.69 5.51 12.36
CA GLN A 88 -35.92 5.50 11.57
C GLN A 88 -37.06 4.79 12.32
N ARG A 89 -36.77 3.66 12.99
CA ARG A 89 -37.75 2.97 13.82
C ARG A 89 -38.21 3.84 15.02
N MET A 90 -37.28 4.51 15.70
CA MET A 90 -37.60 5.45 16.78
C MET A 90 -38.48 6.59 16.27
N ARG A 91 -38.23 7.09 15.05
CA ARG A 91 -39.05 8.12 14.41
C ARG A 91 -40.48 7.64 14.13
N GLU A 92 -40.64 6.41 13.62
CA GLU A 92 -41.97 5.81 13.41
C GLU A 92 -42.76 5.74 14.72
N LEU A 93 -42.10 5.31 15.80
CA LEU A 93 -42.67 5.23 17.13
C LEU A 93 -43.03 6.61 17.70
N ALA A 94 -42.18 7.61 17.51
CA ALA A 94 -42.46 8.99 17.92
C ALA A 94 -43.68 9.57 17.18
N VAL A 95 -43.79 9.32 15.87
CA VAL A 95 -44.98 9.70 15.07
C VAL A 95 -46.24 8.96 15.54
N GLN A 96 -46.12 7.69 15.94
CA GLN A 96 -47.23 6.94 16.51
C GLN A 96 -47.66 7.49 17.88
N ALA A 97 -46.71 7.87 18.74
CA ALA A 97 -46.96 8.46 20.05
C ALA A 97 -47.55 9.88 19.96
N ALA A 98 -47.23 10.64 18.91
CA ALA A 98 -47.78 11.97 18.65
C ALA A 98 -49.28 11.97 18.28
N ASN A 99 -49.90 10.79 18.10
CA ASN A 99 -51.33 10.70 17.85
C ASN A 99 -52.15 10.87 19.15
N ASP A 100 -53.18 11.71 19.08
CA ASP A 100 -54.04 12.06 20.21
C ASP A 100 -55.06 10.96 20.56
N THR A 101 -55.22 9.96 19.69
CA THR A 101 -56.10 8.80 19.94
C THR A 101 -55.50 7.75 20.87
N LEU A 102 -54.23 7.91 21.25
CA LEU A 102 -53.46 6.93 22.00
C LEU A 102 -53.59 7.18 23.51
N ALA A 103 -53.83 6.13 24.31
CA ALA A 103 -53.90 6.26 25.77
C ALA A 103 -52.51 6.44 26.39
N GLY A 104 -52.43 6.96 27.61
CA GLY A 104 -51.16 7.10 28.34
C GLY A 104 -50.43 5.76 28.52
N GLU A 105 -51.16 4.68 28.81
CA GLU A 105 -50.58 3.33 28.94
C GLU A 105 -49.96 2.82 27.62
N ASP A 106 -50.55 3.17 26.48
CA ASP A 106 -50.02 2.80 25.17
C ASP A 106 -48.76 3.62 24.82
N ARG A 107 -48.67 4.87 25.29
CA ARG A 107 -47.45 5.71 25.17
C ARG A 107 -46.31 5.18 26.03
N ASP A 108 -46.63 4.68 27.23
CA ASP A 108 -45.64 4.05 28.10
C ASP A 108 -45.03 2.80 27.44
N ALA A 109 -45.83 1.97 26.77
CA ALA A 109 -45.34 0.81 26.03
C ALA A 109 -44.42 1.20 24.85
N ILE A 110 -44.74 2.29 24.13
CA ILE A 110 -43.87 2.83 23.08
C ILE A 110 -42.56 3.37 23.68
N LYS A 111 -42.63 4.03 24.83
CA LYS A 111 -41.46 4.55 25.55
C LYS A 111 -40.51 3.42 25.98
N GLU A 112 -41.04 2.28 26.40
CA GLU A 112 -40.22 1.08 26.67
C GLU A 112 -39.50 0.59 25.41
N GLU A 113 -40.18 0.50 24.26
CA GLU A 113 -39.54 0.11 22.98
C GLU A 113 -38.44 1.11 22.57
N VAL A 114 -38.71 2.42 22.71
CA VAL A 114 -37.71 3.46 22.40
C VAL A 114 -36.51 3.41 23.34
N THR A 115 -36.72 3.09 24.62
CA THR A 115 -35.62 2.95 25.59
C THR A 115 -34.69 1.77 25.24
N GLU A 116 -35.26 0.64 24.79
CA GLU A 116 -34.48 -0.50 24.30
C GLU A 116 -33.73 -0.17 23.00
N LEU A 117 -34.35 0.60 22.10
CA LEU A 117 -33.68 1.07 20.88
C LEU A 117 -32.52 2.02 21.17
N ILE A 118 -32.65 2.90 22.17
CA ILE A 118 -31.57 3.77 22.65
C ILE A 118 -30.43 2.92 23.22
N ALA A 119 -30.74 1.92 24.05
CA ALA A 119 -29.74 1.01 24.61
C ALA A 119 -29.00 0.21 23.52
N GLU A 120 -29.70 -0.23 22.48
CA GLU A 120 -29.08 -0.90 21.34
C GLU A 120 -28.20 0.04 20.51
N LEU A 121 -28.61 1.30 20.33
CA LEU A 121 -27.81 2.32 19.65
C LEU A 121 -26.50 2.58 20.39
N ASP A 122 -26.54 2.71 21.73
CA ASP A 122 -25.34 2.81 22.56
C ASP A 122 -24.49 1.54 22.51
N ARG A 123 -25.11 0.35 22.50
CA ARG A 123 -24.38 -0.92 22.34
C ARG A 123 -23.64 -0.97 21.02
N ILE A 124 -24.25 -0.56 19.90
CA ILE A 124 -23.59 -0.52 18.58
C ILE A 124 -22.41 0.46 18.63
N ALA A 125 -22.59 1.64 19.21
CA ALA A 125 -21.52 2.63 19.33
C ALA A 125 -20.32 2.10 20.14
N GLU A 126 -20.56 1.36 21.23
CA GLU A 126 -19.51 0.83 22.12
C GLU A 126 -18.88 -0.50 21.67
N THR A 127 -19.63 -1.35 20.97
CA THR A 127 -19.15 -2.66 20.54
C THR A 127 -18.45 -2.62 19.18
N THR A 128 -18.70 -1.59 18.37
CA THR A 128 -18.07 -1.45 17.05
C THR A 128 -16.57 -1.18 17.19
N GLU A 129 -15.78 -2.19 16.87
CA GLU A 129 -14.33 -2.12 16.93
C GLU A 129 -13.67 -2.72 15.69
N PHE A 130 -12.55 -2.13 15.29
CA PHE A 130 -11.67 -2.68 14.26
C PHE A 130 -10.26 -2.80 14.84
N ASN A 131 -9.74 -4.02 14.87
CA ASN A 131 -8.43 -4.31 15.47
C ASN A 131 -8.30 -3.72 16.89
N THR A 132 -9.29 -3.95 17.76
CA THR A 132 -9.39 -3.45 19.15
C THR A 132 -9.57 -1.93 19.32
N LYS A 133 -9.64 -1.17 18.22
CA LYS A 133 -9.95 0.27 18.28
C LYS A 133 -11.44 0.49 18.14
N LYS A 134 -12.04 1.21 19.09
CA LYS A 134 -13.42 1.68 19.00
C LYS A 134 -13.54 2.74 17.92
N LEU A 135 -14.63 2.69 17.17
CA LEU A 135 -14.82 3.56 16.00
C LEU A 135 -15.84 4.67 16.23
N LEU A 136 -16.87 4.43 17.04
CA LEU A 136 -18.07 5.25 17.13
C LEU A 136 -18.33 5.84 18.53
N ASP A 137 -17.40 5.64 19.47
CA ASP A 137 -17.53 6.06 20.87
C ASP A 137 -17.07 7.51 21.13
N GLY A 138 -16.68 8.24 20.08
CA GLY A 138 -16.13 9.59 20.16
C GLY A 138 -14.63 9.67 20.44
N SER A 139 -13.94 8.54 20.64
CA SER A 139 -12.49 8.52 20.85
C SER A 139 -11.69 8.99 19.63
N LEU A 140 -12.30 8.92 18.44
CA LEU A 140 -11.71 9.30 17.16
C LEU A 140 -12.17 10.68 16.67
N LYS A 141 -12.82 11.45 17.54
CA LYS A 141 -13.23 12.82 17.24
C LYS A 141 -11.98 13.67 17.04
N GLN A 142 -12.03 14.57 16.05
CA GLN A 142 -10.96 15.53 15.86
C GLN A 142 -10.91 16.47 17.08
N VAL A 143 -9.89 16.32 17.91
CA VAL A 143 -9.55 17.25 18.98
C VAL A 143 -8.33 18.03 18.49
N ASP A 144 -8.52 19.31 18.18
CA ASP A 144 -7.51 20.21 17.58
C ASP A 144 -6.99 19.78 16.18
N ASP A 145 -5.76 20.14 15.83
CA ASP A 145 -5.07 19.81 14.55
C ASP A 145 -4.71 18.31 14.41
N ASP A 146 -5.11 17.43 15.35
CA ASP A 146 -4.84 16.00 15.28
C ASP A 146 -5.95 15.27 14.50
N PRO A 147 -5.67 14.63 13.35
CA PRO A 147 -6.71 14.09 12.48
C PRO A 147 -7.43 12.83 12.98
N GLY A 148 -7.33 12.48 14.27
CA GLY A 148 -7.86 11.24 14.84
C GLY A 148 -7.09 10.02 14.31
N LEU A 149 -7.64 9.33 13.30
CA LEU A 149 -6.94 8.24 12.62
C LEU A 149 -6.09 8.76 11.47
N VAL A 150 -4.80 8.42 11.51
CA VAL A 150 -3.87 8.81 10.46
C VAL A 150 -3.43 7.59 9.66
N PHE A 151 -3.77 7.56 8.38
CA PHE A 151 -3.34 6.54 7.44
C PHE A 151 -2.11 7.02 6.67
N GLN A 152 -1.02 6.27 6.75
CA GLN A 152 0.16 6.49 5.92
C GLN A 152 -0.10 5.94 4.51
N ILE A 153 -0.41 6.83 3.57
CA ILE A 153 -0.81 6.52 2.19
C ILE A 153 0.29 6.91 1.17
N GLY A 154 1.55 6.94 1.60
CA GLY A 154 2.68 7.17 0.71
C GLY A 154 4.00 6.66 1.28
N ALA A 155 5.01 6.61 0.40
CA ALA A 155 6.33 6.08 0.72
C ALA A 155 7.21 7.04 1.55
N ASN A 156 6.92 8.34 1.52
CA ASN A 156 7.69 9.36 2.23
C ASN A 156 6.98 9.81 3.51
N ALA A 157 7.74 10.40 4.44
CA ALA A 157 7.18 11.03 5.63
C ALA A 157 6.10 12.07 5.25
N THR A 158 5.10 12.24 6.12
CA THR A 158 3.98 13.19 6.02
C THR A 158 2.99 12.97 4.87
N GLN A 159 3.10 11.87 4.11
CA GLN A 159 2.10 11.47 3.13
C GLN A 159 0.92 10.75 3.81
N ASN A 160 0.16 11.52 4.57
CA ASN A 160 -0.82 11.01 5.52
C ASN A 160 -2.22 11.47 5.14
N MET A 161 -3.21 10.62 5.39
CA MET A 161 -4.63 10.96 5.31
C MET A 161 -5.24 10.84 6.70
N GLY A 162 -5.83 11.93 7.17
CA GLY A 162 -6.58 11.98 8.41
C GLY A 162 -8.04 11.59 8.24
N LEU A 163 -8.55 10.75 9.13
CA LEU A 163 -9.94 10.34 9.25
C LEU A 163 -10.41 10.60 10.68
N SER A 164 -11.29 11.57 10.83
CA SER A 164 -12.04 11.82 12.06
C SER A 164 -13.41 11.14 11.97
N ILE A 165 -13.84 10.47 13.03
CA ILE A 165 -15.20 9.95 13.16
C ILE A 165 -15.82 10.58 14.40
N ASP A 166 -16.98 11.23 14.23
CA ASP A 166 -17.72 11.80 15.35
C ASP A 166 -18.39 10.71 16.19
N SER A 167 -18.69 11.01 17.45
CA SER A 167 -19.39 10.09 18.34
C SER A 167 -20.82 9.84 17.86
N MET A 168 -21.26 8.59 17.92
CA MET A 168 -22.62 8.16 17.55
C MET A 168 -23.39 7.60 18.74
N LYS A 169 -22.96 7.94 19.97
CA LYS A 169 -23.70 7.58 21.18
C LYS A 169 -25.02 8.36 21.27
N ALA A 170 -26.01 7.79 21.94
CA ALA A 170 -27.32 8.39 22.12
C ALA A 170 -27.23 9.79 22.75
N ALA A 171 -26.34 9.96 23.75
CA ALA A 171 -26.11 11.24 24.41
C ALA A 171 -25.55 12.32 23.46
N ASP A 172 -24.59 11.96 22.59
CA ASP A 172 -23.98 12.91 21.65
C ASP A 172 -24.89 13.25 20.46
N LEU A 173 -25.81 12.34 20.12
CA LEU A 173 -26.88 12.56 19.14
C LEU A 173 -28.10 13.29 19.72
N GLY A 174 -28.14 13.48 21.05
CA GLY A 174 -29.24 14.16 21.75
C GLY A 174 -30.51 13.31 21.92
N VAL A 175 -30.40 11.98 21.76
CA VAL A 175 -31.54 11.04 21.81
C VAL A 175 -31.63 10.24 23.12
N ASP A 176 -30.76 10.52 24.11
CA ASP A 176 -30.75 9.75 25.38
C ASP A 176 -32.01 9.95 26.23
N SER A 177 -32.56 11.18 26.22
CA SER A 177 -33.68 11.57 27.08
C SER A 177 -34.93 11.92 26.28
N ILE A 178 -35.26 11.10 25.27
CA ILE A 178 -36.51 11.29 24.53
C ILE A 178 -37.68 10.96 25.46
N ASP A 179 -38.52 11.97 25.73
CA ASP A 179 -39.81 11.76 26.38
C ASP A 179 -40.92 11.71 25.34
N LEU A 180 -41.84 10.77 25.52
CA LEU A 180 -43.01 10.53 24.67
C LEU A 180 -44.30 10.55 25.49
N SER A 181 -44.26 11.09 26.70
CA SER A 181 -45.39 11.11 27.61
C SER A 181 -46.51 12.03 27.09
N ASP A 182 -46.13 13.20 26.59
CA ASP A 182 -47.06 14.19 26.03
C ASP A 182 -46.95 14.33 24.50
N GLN A 183 -48.03 14.81 23.89
CA GLN A 183 -48.07 15.01 22.43
C GLN A 183 -47.05 16.05 21.97
N ALA A 184 -46.88 17.13 22.75
CA ALA A 184 -45.89 18.17 22.46
C ALA A 184 -44.46 17.63 22.57
N GLU A 185 -44.19 16.75 23.53
CA GLU A 185 -42.88 16.10 23.70
C GLU A 185 -42.60 15.12 22.56
N ALA A 186 -43.62 14.41 22.07
CA ALA A 186 -43.48 13.54 20.90
C ALA A 186 -43.16 14.33 19.62
N ASP A 187 -43.71 15.53 19.44
CA ASP A 187 -43.37 16.41 18.30
C ASP A 187 -41.92 16.95 18.40
N ASP A 188 -41.47 17.30 19.60
CA ASP A 188 -40.07 17.70 19.85
C ASP A 188 -39.11 16.52 19.65
N ALA A 189 -39.52 15.30 20.03
CA ALA A 189 -38.77 14.07 19.80
C ALA A 189 -38.59 13.78 18.30
N ILE A 190 -39.61 13.96 17.48
CA ILE A 190 -39.49 13.80 16.01
C ILE A 190 -38.42 14.74 15.46
N THR A 191 -38.41 16.01 15.89
CA THR A 191 -37.42 17.00 15.43
C THR A 191 -36.00 16.61 15.87
N THR A 192 -35.86 16.11 17.09
CA THR A 192 -34.57 15.66 17.64
C THR A 192 -34.05 14.43 16.89
N ILE A 193 -34.91 13.43 16.64
CA ILE A 193 -34.57 12.22 15.89
C ILE A 193 -34.24 12.55 14.42
N ASP A 194 -34.96 13.48 13.79
CA ASP A 194 -34.64 13.96 12.44
C ASP A 194 -33.26 14.65 12.39
N GLY A 195 -32.89 15.40 13.43
CA GLY A 195 -31.55 15.93 13.62
C GLY A 195 -30.48 14.84 13.74
N ALA A 196 -30.73 13.81 14.56
CA ALA A 196 -29.84 12.66 14.72
C ALA A 196 -29.68 11.86 13.41
N ILE A 197 -30.77 11.63 12.66
CA ILE A 197 -30.72 11.00 11.33
C ILE A 197 -29.88 11.84 10.37
N GLY A 198 -30.02 13.16 10.41
CA GLY A 198 -29.24 14.10 9.61
C GLY A 198 -27.74 14.03 9.90
N THR A 199 -27.34 13.97 11.17
CA THR A 199 -25.92 13.86 11.58
C THR A 199 -25.32 12.50 11.19
N VAL A 200 -26.01 11.38 11.46
CA VAL A 200 -25.58 10.04 11.02
C VAL A 200 -25.43 9.98 9.49
N SER A 201 -26.37 10.56 8.76
CA SER A 201 -26.31 10.60 7.29
C SER A 201 -25.14 11.44 6.78
N SER A 202 -24.82 12.55 7.46
CA SER A 202 -23.66 13.40 7.16
C SER A 202 -22.36 12.63 7.38
N GLU A 203 -22.24 11.90 8.50
CA GLU A 203 -21.04 11.12 8.79
C GLU A 203 -20.86 9.97 7.80
N ARG A 204 -21.93 9.27 7.42
CA ARG A 204 -21.88 8.25 6.35
C ARG A 204 -21.42 8.84 5.01
N ALA A 205 -21.93 10.01 4.63
CA ALA A 205 -21.52 10.67 3.39
C ALA A 205 -20.03 11.06 3.42
N LYS A 206 -19.53 11.51 4.57
CA LYS A 206 -18.11 11.81 4.80
C LYS A 206 -17.27 10.53 4.68
N LEU A 207 -17.64 9.44 5.35
CA LEU A 207 -16.96 8.14 5.25
C LEU A 207 -16.91 7.62 3.81
N GLY A 208 -18.01 7.71 3.06
CA GLY A 208 -18.04 7.35 1.64
C GLY A 208 -17.13 8.23 0.77
N ALA A 209 -17.05 9.53 1.05
CA ALA A 209 -16.09 10.42 0.37
C ALA A 209 -14.63 10.01 0.66
N TYR A 210 -14.31 9.63 1.89
CA TYR A 210 -12.98 9.11 2.25
C TYR A 210 -12.67 7.78 1.55
N GLN A 211 -13.64 6.86 1.44
CA GLN A 211 -13.46 5.63 0.67
C GLN A 211 -13.11 5.93 -0.79
N ASN A 212 -13.89 6.78 -1.48
CA ASN A 212 -13.61 7.16 -2.86
C ASN A 212 -12.21 7.79 -3.01
N ARG A 213 -11.80 8.63 -2.05
CA ARG A 213 -10.45 9.21 -2.03
C ARG A 213 -9.36 8.14 -1.88
N LEU A 214 -9.56 7.15 -1.00
CA LEU A 214 -8.63 6.04 -0.82
C LEU A 214 -8.55 5.16 -2.07
N GLU A 215 -9.67 4.87 -2.74
CA GLU A 215 -9.69 4.12 -4.00
C GLU A 215 -8.91 4.83 -5.12
N HIS A 216 -9.12 6.13 -5.30
CA HIS A 216 -8.32 6.93 -6.24
C HIS A 216 -6.84 6.99 -5.84
N THR A 217 -6.55 7.06 -4.55
CA THR A 217 -5.18 7.06 -4.04
C THR A 217 -4.51 5.72 -4.35
N ILE A 218 -5.16 4.59 -4.10
CA ILE A 218 -4.66 3.25 -4.42
C ILE A 218 -4.37 3.12 -5.91
N ALA A 219 -5.28 3.58 -6.78
CA ALA A 219 -5.06 3.56 -8.22
C ALA A 219 -3.82 4.39 -8.63
N ASN A 220 -3.67 5.59 -8.07
CA ASN A 220 -2.51 6.44 -8.34
C ASN A 220 -1.19 5.84 -7.81
N LEU A 221 -1.20 5.28 -6.60
CA LEU A 221 -0.03 4.60 -6.02
C LEU A 221 0.35 3.36 -6.84
N GLY A 222 -0.64 2.61 -7.35
CA GLY A 222 -0.43 1.47 -8.23
C GLY A 222 0.28 1.87 -9.53
N VAL A 223 -0.22 2.92 -10.19
CA VAL A 223 0.42 3.47 -11.40
C VAL A 223 1.83 3.99 -11.11
N ALA A 224 2.05 4.62 -9.95
CA ALA A 224 3.38 5.07 -9.55
C ALA A 224 4.34 3.88 -9.29
N SER A 225 3.87 2.83 -8.60
CA SER A 225 4.65 1.61 -8.34
C SER A 225 5.04 0.90 -9.63
N GLU A 226 4.10 0.78 -10.58
CA GLU A 226 4.35 0.20 -11.91
C GLU A 226 5.39 1.01 -12.70
N ASN A 227 5.22 2.33 -12.76
CA ASN A 227 6.16 3.20 -13.49
C ASN A 227 7.57 3.18 -12.87
N LEU A 228 7.67 3.15 -11.53
CA LEU A 228 8.95 3.03 -10.84
C LEU A 228 9.59 1.66 -11.06
N THR A 229 8.79 0.58 -11.07
CA THR A 229 9.28 -0.77 -11.38
C THR A 229 9.80 -0.85 -12.81
N ALA A 230 9.08 -0.27 -13.78
CA ALA A 230 9.55 -0.19 -15.16
C ALA A 230 10.82 0.66 -15.31
N ALA A 231 10.96 1.73 -14.53
CA ALA A 231 12.18 2.54 -14.49
C ALA A 231 13.36 1.79 -13.86
N GLU A 232 13.12 1.06 -12.77
CA GLU A 232 14.13 0.23 -12.09
C GLU A 232 14.61 -0.91 -12.98
N SER A 233 13.69 -1.60 -13.66
CA SER A 233 13.99 -2.65 -14.63
C SER A 233 14.93 -2.14 -15.74
N ARG A 234 14.66 -0.97 -16.34
CA ARG A 234 15.57 -0.37 -17.34
C ARG A 234 16.97 -0.05 -16.81
N ILE A 235 17.10 0.21 -15.51
CA ILE A 235 18.38 0.54 -14.88
C ILE A 235 19.13 -0.74 -14.49
N ARG A 236 18.44 -1.74 -13.96
CA ARG A 236 19.06 -2.87 -13.29
C ARG A 236 18.99 -4.17 -14.07
N ASP A 237 17.97 -4.39 -14.88
CA ASP A 237 17.80 -5.64 -15.62
C ASP A 237 18.72 -5.67 -16.85
N VAL A 238 19.09 -6.88 -17.25
CA VAL A 238 19.93 -7.11 -18.43
C VAL A 238 19.08 -7.52 -19.63
N ASP A 239 19.45 -7.05 -20.83
CA ASP A 239 18.94 -7.64 -22.06
C ASP A 239 19.63 -9.00 -22.29
N MET A 240 18.88 -10.08 -22.07
CA MET A 240 19.38 -11.44 -22.19
C MET A 240 19.90 -11.75 -23.59
N ALA A 241 19.31 -11.16 -24.64
CA ALA A 241 19.75 -11.42 -26.01
C ALA A 241 21.12 -10.79 -26.26
N GLU A 242 21.32 -9.55 -25.83
CA GLU A 242 22.61 -8.85 -25.95
C GLU A 242 23.70 -9.56 -25.14
N GLU A 243 23.40 -9.95 -23.90
CA GLU A 243 24.38 -10.59 -23.02
C GLU A 243 24.72 -12.01 -23.49
N MET A 244 23.78 -12.76 -24.08
CA MET A 244 24.05 -14.05 -24.71
C MET A 244 24.94 -13.94 -25.96
N MET A 245 24.75 -12.89 -26.78
CA MET A 245 25.65 -12.61 -27.90
C MET A 245 27.06 -12.27 -27.40
N ALA A 246 27.16 -11.44 -26.37
CA ALA A 246 28.44 -11.09 -25.76
C ALA A 246 29.13 -12.30 -25.12
N PHE A 247 28.38 -13.16 -24.42
CA PHE A 247 28.86 -14.42 -23.86
C PHE A 247 29.41 -15.34 -24.95
N THR A 248 28.64 -15.56 -26.01
CA THR A 248 29.06 -16.42 -27.14
C THR A 248 30.32 -15.87 -27.82
N LYS A 249 30.38 -14.55 -28.04
CA LYS A 249 31.58 -13.87 -28.57
C LYS A 249 32.80 -14.10 -27.68
N ASN A 250 32.67 -13.91 -26.37
CA ASN A 250 33.77 -14.10 -25.42
C ASN A 250 34.19 -15.56 -25.30
N GLN A 251 33.26 -16.52 -25.43
CA GLN A 251 33.54 -17.95 -25.46
C GLN A 251 34.37 -18.33 -26.71
N ILE A 252 34.02 -17.81 -27.89
CA ILE A 252 34.78 -18.00 -29.12
C ILE A 252 36.17 -17.36 -29.00
N LEU A 253 36.28 -16.14 -28.45
CA LEU A 253 37.57 -15.47 -28.23
C LEU A 253 38.47 -16.23 -27.24
N MET A 254 37.90 -16.84 -26.20
CA MET A 254 38.63 -17.68 -25.26
C MET A 254 39.21 -18.91 -25.97
N GLN A 255 38.40 -19.61 -26.78
CA GLN A 255 38.85 -20.76 -27.56
C GLN A 255 39.92 -20.38 -28.60
N ALA A 256 39.78 -19.24 -29.27
CA ALA A 256 40.79 -18.72 -30.18
C ALA A 256 42.07 -18.29 -29.44
N GLY A 257 41.93 -17.70 -28.25
CA GLY A 257 43.04 -17.25 -27.41
C GLY A 257 43.91 -18.41 -26.91
N THR A 258 43.29 -19.53 -26.51
CA THR A 258 44.03 -20.75 -26.12
C THR A 258 44.75 -21.37 -27.31
N ALA A 259 44.11 -21.43 -28.48
CA ALA A 259 44.75 -21.90 -29.72
C ALA A 259 45.93 -21.01 -30.15
N MET A 260 45.79 -19.68 -30.04
CA MET A 260 46.86 -18.73 -30.37
C MET A 260 48.00 -18.75 -29.36
N LEU A 261 47.72 -18.97 -28.07
CA LEU A 261 48.74 -19.17 -27.04
C LEU A 261 49.53 -20.46 -27.30
N ALA A 262 48.85 -21.54 -27.66
CA ALA A 262 49.51 -22.78 -28.07
C ALA A 262 50.42 -22.55 -29.29
N GLN A 263 49.94 -21.86 -30.32
CA GLN A 263 50.73 -21.51 -31.51
C GLN A 263 51.91 -20.58 -31.20
N ALA A 264 51.72 -19.60 -30.31
CA ALA A 264 52.76 -18.68 -29.88
C ALA A 264 53.88 -19.38 -29.08
N ASN A 265 53.56 -20.48 -28.39
CA ASN A 265 54.54 -21.31 -27.67
C ASN A 265 55.36 -22.22 -28.60
N ILE A 266 54.81 -22.61 -29.76
CA ILE A 266 55.50 -23.47 -30.75
C ILE A 266 56.52 -22.67 -31.60
N LYS A 267 56.26 -21.38 -31.89
CA LYS A 267 57.13 -20.53 -32.73
C LYS A 267 58.63 -20.49 -32.31
N PRO A 268 59.00 -20.38 -31.03
CA PRO A 268 60.40 -20.43 -30.62
C PRO A 268 61.03 -21.82 -30.78
N GLN A 269 60.23 -22.89 -30.59
CA GLN A 269 60.69 -24.28 -30.66
C GLN A 269 60.99 -24.72 -32.09
N SER A 270 60.16 -24.32 -33.06
CA SER A 270 60.40 -24.63 -34.49
C SER A 270 61.67 -23.97 -35.03
N VAL A 271 62.10 -22.84 -34.47
CA VAL A 271 63.35 -22.16 -34.87
C VAL A 271 64.57 -22.83 -34.25
N LEU A 272 64.46 -23.36 -33.03
CA LEU A 272 65.52 -24.17 -32.39
C LEU A 272 65.78 -25.47 -33.16
N GLN A 273 64.74 -26.10 -33.71
CA GLN A 273 64.88 -27.30 -34.56
C GLN A 273 65.51 -27.03 -35.94
N LEU A 274 65.54 -25.78 -36.41
CA LEU A 274 66.14 -25.41 -37.70
C LEU A 274 67.62 -24.98 -37.57
N LEU A 275 68.10 -24.75 -36.34
CA LEU A 275 69.47 -24.33 -36.02
C LEU A 275 70.31 -25.45 -35.39
N ALA A 276 69.70 -26.60 -35.06
CA ALA A 276 70.33 -27.82 -34.61
C ALA A 276 70.38 -28.84 -35.75
#